data_AF-A0AA91DKF4-F1
#
_entry.id   AF-A0AA91DKF4-F1
#
_cell.length_a   1.000
_cell.length_b   1.000
_cell.length_c   1.000
_cell.angle_alpha   90.00
_cell.angle_beta   90.00
_cell.angle_gamma   90.00
#
_symmetry.space_group_name_H-M   'P 1'
#
loop_
_entity.id
_entity.type
_entity.pdbx_description
1 polymer ?
#
loop_
_entity_poly.entity_id
_entity_poly.type
_entity_poly.pdbx_seq_one_letter_code
_entity_poly.pdbx_strand_id
1 'polypeptide(L)'
;MAAGVHGQRAGASVFVQMAAQLHDAHEAYTNDLISPAKQAVNSYTMAFGIGAWHAFEAEHAKGVREHFKLQSVFAGHREFLRSIDLQALATARRDLTPYNPSRHMPWPVLSDNTPQPVAPADWLRLDTPEREAATWKDWRERFLRRFAQLQATRHQKGSGAAC
;
A
#
# COMPACT_ATOMS: atom_id res chain seq x y z
N MET A 1 -4.30 -0.20 5.70
CA MET A 1 -5.27 0.86 6.07
C MET A 1 -4.72 2.28 5.93
N ALA A 2 -3.43 2.52 6.16
CA ALA A 2 -2.83 3.85 5.98
C ALA A 2 -3.00 4.37 4.54
N ALA A 3 -2.67 3.56 3.52
CA ALA A 3 -2.68 3.99 2.12
C ALA A 3 -4.03 4.57 1.61
N GLY A 4 -5.15 3.94 1.96
CA GLY A 4 -6.48 4.44 1.58
C GLY A 4 -6.88 5.76 2.25
N VAL A 5 -6.34 6.07 3.44
CA VAL A 5 -6.54 7.34 4.15
C VAL A 5 -5.60 8.43 3.60
N HIS A 6 -4.36 8.07 3.25
CA HIS A 6 -3.43 8.96 2.54
C HIS A 6 -4.03 9.45 1.21
N GLY A 7 -4.60 8.54 0.40
CA GLY A 7 -5.25 8.90 -0.86
C GLY A 7 -6.43 9.86 -0.69
N GLN A 8 -7.25 9.69 0.36
CA GLN A 8 -8.36 10.62 0.64
C GLN A 8 -7.85 12.03 0.98
N ARG A 9 -6.82 12.13 1.82
CA ARG A 9 -6.26 13.43 2.22
C ARG A 9 -5.56 14.16 1.08
N ALA A 10 -4.98 13.42 0.14
CA ALA A 10 -4.43 13.98 -1.08
C ALA A 10 -5.50 14.43 -2.11
N GLY A 11 -6.79 14.35 -1.77
CA GLY A 11 -7.88 14.73 -2.69
C GLY A 11 -8.04 13.79 -3.88
N ALA A 12 -7.50 12.56 -3.80
CA ALA A 12 -7.51 11.64 -4.92
C ALA A 12 -8.93 11.17 -5.26
N SER A 13 -9.16 10.77 -6.51
CA SER A 13 -10.44 10.21 -6.92
C SER A 13 -10.79 8.95 -6.13
N VAL A 14 -12.09 8.62 -6.03
CA VAL A 14 -12.53 7.39 -5.36
C VAL A 14 -11.87 6.12 -5.92
N PHE A 15 -11.56 6.11 -7.21
CA PHE A 15 -10.86 5.01 -7.87
C PHE A 15 -9.42 4.85 -7.37
N VAL A 16 -8.69 5.97 -7.22
CA VAL A 16 -7.33 5.97 -6.67
C VAL A 16 -7.34 5.63 -5.18
N GLN A 17 -8.31 6.13 -4.41
CA GLN A 17 -8.48 5.73 -3.00
C GLN A 17 -8.75 4.23 -2.86
N MET A 18 -9.55 3.66 -3.78
CA MET A 18 -9.81 2.22 -3.80
C MET A 18 -8.58 1.41 -4.20
N ALA A 19 -7.80 1.88 -5.18
CA ALA A 19 -6.51 1.28 -5.54
C ALA A 19 -5.52 1.32 -4.37
N ALA A 20 -5.40 2.45 -3.66
CA ALA A 20 -4.57 2.55 -2.47
C ALA A 20 -5.04 1.63 -1.33
N GLN A 21 -6.35 1.47 -1.14
CA GLN A 21 -6.92 0.54 -0.15
C GLN A 21 -6.61 -0.93 -0.47
N LEU A 22 -6.53 -1.28 -1.75
CA LEU A 22 -6.30 -2.64 -2.25
C LEU A 22 -4.87 -2.87 -2.78
N HIS A 23 -3.93 -1.98 -2.48
CA HIS A 23 -2.55 -2.04 -2.99
C HIS A 23 -1.90 -3.39 -2.71
N ASP A 24 -2.01 -3.86 -1.46
CA ASP A 24 -1.43 -5.13 -0.97
C ASP A 24 -2.47 -6.25 -0.88
N ALA A 25 -3.63 -6.13 -1.54
CA ALA A 25 -4.68 -7.14 -1.41
C ALA A 25 -4.26 -8.51 -1.98
N HIS A 26 -3.28 -8.57 -2.88
CA HIS A 26 -2.70 -9.83 -3.36
C HIS A 26 -1.88 -10.57 -2.30
N GLU A 27 -1.43 -9.89 -1.23
CA GLU A 27 -0.70 -10.51 -0.13
C GLU A 27 -1.54 -11.47 0.70
N ALA A 28 -2.87 -11.44 0.55
CA ALA A 28 -3.74 -12.48 1.09
C ALA A 28 -3.47 -13.88 0.49
N TYR A 29 -2.85 -13.93 -0.69
CA TYR A 29 -2.48 -15.17 -1.38
C TYR A 29 -0.97 -15.45 -1.32
N THR A 30 -0.15 -14.39 -1.39
CA THR A 30 1.31 -14.53 -1.45
C THR A 30 2.00 -14.47 -0.09
N ASN A 31 1.30 -14.02 0.95
CA ASN A 31 1.85 -13.44 2.18
C ASN A 31 2.69 -12.18 1.92
N ASP A 32 2.95 -11.43 3.00
CA ASP A 32 3.91 -10.33 3.02
C ASP A 32 5.34 -10.89 3.09
N LEU A 33 6.24 -10.30 2.30
CA LEU A 33 7.66 -10.60 2.30
C LEU A 33 8.44 -9.30 2.40
N ILE A 34 9.20 -9.12 3.47
CA ILE A 34 10.01 -7.90 3.64
C ILE A 34 10.96 -7.68 2.45
N SER A 35 11.18 -6.42 2.08
CA SER A 35 11.95 -6.07 0.86
C SER A 35 13.34 -6.74 0.78
N PRO A 36 14.14 -6.85 1.87
CA PRO A 36 15.42 -7.56 1.81
C PRO A 36 15.27 -9.05 1.46
N ALA A 37 14.21 -9.71 1.92
CA ALA A 37 13.94 -11.10 1.58
C ALA A 37 13.45 -11.24 0.12
N LYS A 38 12.63 -10.30 -0.39
CA LYS A 38 12.29 -10.23 -1.82
C LYS A 38 13.56 -10.15 -2.68
N GLN A 39 14.54 -9.32 -2.28
CA GLN A 39 15.83 -9.19 -2.98
C GLN A 39 16.64 -10.49 -2.94
N ALA A 40 16.75 -11.13 -1.78
CA ALA A 40 17.44 -12.40 -1.64
C ALA A 40 16.84 -13.48 -2.54
N VAL A 41 15.52 -13.70 -2.51
CA VAL A 41 14.84 -14.71 -3.35
C VAL A 41 15.09 -14.44 -4.83
N ASN A 42 14.93 -13.19 -5.26
CA ASN A 42 15.18 -12.81 -6.66
C ASN A 42 16.64 -12.98 -7.08
N SER A 43 17.60 -12.94 -6.14
CA SER A 43 19.02 -13.18 -6.45
C SER A 43 19.36 -14.65 -6.66
N TYR A 44 18.58 -15.57 -6.07
CA TYR A 44 18.82 -17.01 -6.19
C TYR A 44 18.11 -17.66 -7.37
N THR A 45 17.02 -17.06 -7.85
CA THR A 45 16.20 -17.67 -8.90
C THR A 45 15.51 -16.65 -9.80
N MET A 46 15.47 -16.97 -11.08
CA MET A 46 14.88 -16.16 -12.15
C MET A 46 13.85 -17.00 -12.90
N ALA A 47 12.69 -16.40 -13.19
CA ALA A 47 11.67 -16.94 -14.08
C ALA A 47 11.62 -16.08 -15.34
N PHE A 48 12.03 -16.63 -16.49
CA PHE A 48 12.02 -15.92 -17.78
C PHE A 48 12.78 -14.58 -17.79
N GLY A 49 13.90 -14.49 -17.06
CA GLY A 49 14.68 -13.24 -16.96
C GLY A 49 14.10 -12.21 -15.99
N ILE A 50 13.05 -12.57 -15.24
CA ILE A 50 12.45 -11.77 -14.16
C ILE A 50 12.77 -12.45 -12.82
N GLY A 51 12.99 -11.67 -11.76
CA GLY A 51 13.16 -12.25 -10.42
C GLY A 51 11.96 -13.11 -10.03
N ALA A 52 12.20 -14.34 -9.57
CA ALA A 52 11.11 -15.32 -9.41
C ALA A 52 10.01 -14.85 -8.45
N TRP A 53 10.36 -14.16 -7.35
CA TRP A 53 9.37 -13.60 -6.44
C TRP A 53 8.55 -12.51 -7.11
N HIS A 54 9.19 -11.65 -7.90
CA HIS A 54 8.49 -10.60 -8.64
C HIS A 54 7.49 -11.18 -9.64
N ALA A 55 7.86 -12.23 -10.37
CA ALA A 55 6.98 -12.88 -11.32
C ALA A 55 5.76 -13.51 -10.61
N PHE A 56 6.00 -14.23 -9.52
CA PHE A 56 4.96 -14.84 -8.70
C PHE A 56 3.98 -13.80 -8.13
N GLU A 57 4.50 -12.75 -7.49
CA GLU A 57 3.68 -11.69 -6.88
C GLU A 57 2.87 -10.92 -7.94
N ALA A 58 3.47 -10.65 -9.11
CA ALA A 58 2.82 -9.89 -10.18
C ALA A 58 1.60 -10.61 -10.76
N GLU A 59 1.61 -11.94 -10.86
CA GLU A 59 0.48 -12.73 -11.34
C GLU A 59 -0.73 -12.57 -10.43
N HIS A 60 -0.54 -12.75 -9.12
CA HIS A 60 -1.61 -12.57 -8.13
C HIS A 60 -2.09 -11.12 -8.06
N ALA A 61 -1.17 -10.16 -8.10
CA ALA A 61 -1.52 -8.74 -8.14
C ALA A 61 -2.37 -8.38 -9.36
N LYS A 62 -2.04 -8.92 -10.54
CA LYS A 62 -2.84 -8.74 -11.77
C LYS A 62 -4.26 -9.29 -11.58
N GLY A 63 -4.40 -10.53 -11.09
CA GLY A 63 -5.71 -11.16 -10.88
C GLY A 63 -6.61 -10.35 -9.94
N VAL A 64 -6.07 -9.86 -8.82
CA VAL A 64 -6.81 -9.00 -7.88
C VAL A 64 -7.23 -7.68 -8.52
N ARG A 65 -6.30 -7.01 -9.23
CA ARG A 65 -6.58 -5.73 -9.89
C ARG A 65 -7.62 -5.86 -11.00
N GLU A 66 -7.61 -6.95 -11.76
CA GLU A 66 -8.62 -7.24 -12.78
C GLU A 66 -9.98 -7.50 -12.16
N HIS A 67 -10.06 -8.33 -11.10
CA HIS A 67 -11.29 -8.63 -10.39
C HIS A 67 -12.00 -7.35 -9.90
N PHE A 68 -11.23 -6.42 -9.31
CA PHE A 68 -11.78 -5.15 -8.81
C PHE A 68 -11.89 -4.04 -9.87
N LYS A 69 -11.51 -4.30 -11.13
CA LYS A 69 -11.48 -3.33 -12.25
C LYS A 69 -10.61 -2.11 -11.97
N LEU A 70 -9.43 -2.34 -11.40
CA LEU A 70 -8.46 -1.31 -11.01
C LEU A 70 -7.17 -1.33 -11.83
N GLN A 71 -7.01 -2.26 -12.77
CA GLN A 71 -5.77 -2.45 -13.53
C GLN A 71 -5.27 -1.15 -14.20
N SER A 72 -6.16 -0.41 -14.88
CA SER A 72 -5.81 0.86 -15.50
C SER A 72 -5.51 1.97 -14.49
N VAL A 73 -6.16 1.95 -13.33
CA VAL A 73 -5.90 2.91 -12.24
C VAL A 73 -4.50 2.71 -11.67
N PHE A 74 -4.10 1.45 -11.40
CA PHE A 74 -2.75 1.12 -10.96
C PHE A 74 -1.70 1.52 -12.00
N ALA A 75 -1.98 1.28 -13.29
CA ALA A 75 -1.07 1.67 -14.36
C ALA A 75 -0.91 3.20 -14.47
N GLY A 76 -2.02 3.94 -14.45
CA GLY A 76 -2.04 5.41 -14.61
C GLY A 76 -1.57 6.19 -13.37
N HIS A 77 -1.62 5.59 -12.18
CA HIS A 77 -1.27 6.25 -10.92
C HIS A 77 -0.13 5.54 -10.16
N ARG A 78 0.69 4.75 -10.85
CA ARG A 78 1.76 3.94 -10.26
C ARG A 78 2.65 4.74 -9.29
N GLU A 79 3.22 5.85 -9.75
CA GLU A 79 4.13 6.67 -8.95
C GLU A 79 3.44 7.30 -7.74
N PHE A 80 2.16 7.68 -7.90
CA PHE A 80 1.39 8.26 -6.81
C PHE A 80 0.98 7.21 -5.75
N LEU A 81 0.62 6.00 -6.17
CA LEU A 81 0.35 4.89 -5.24
C LEU A 81 1.63 4.46 -4.52
N ARG A 82 2.77 4.45 -5.22
CA ARG A 82 4.09 4.21 -4.64
C ARG A 82 4.44 5.27 -3.58
N SER A 83 4.21 6.56 -3.85
CA SER A 83 4.50 7.61 -2.86
C SER A 83 3.63 7.48 -1.61
N ILE A 84 2.36 7.08 -1.76
CA ILE A 84 1.47 6.76 -0.65
C ILE A 84 2.00 5.58 0.18
N ASP A 85 2.43 4.50 -0.49
CA ASP A 85 2.98 3.31 0.16
C ASP A 85 4.28 3.63 0.94
N LEU A 86 5.19 4.37 0.31
CA LEU A 86 6.44 4.81 0.96
C LEU A 86 6.17 5.74 2.16
N GLN A 87 5.18 6.63 2.08
CA GLN A 87 4.79 7.45 3.23
C GLN A 87 4.21 6.61 4.36
N ALA A 88 3.40 5.59 4.05
CA ALA A 88 2.91 4.64 5.04
C ALA A 88 4.06 3.86 5.71
N LEU A 89 5.04 3.39 4.92
CA LEU A 89 6.24 2.71 5.42
C LEU A 89 7.10 3.63 6.30
N ALA A 90 7.32 4.88 5.89
CA ALA A 90 8.05 5.87 6.70
C ALA A 90 7.35 6.12 8.04
N THR A 91 6.01 6.19 8.03
CA THR A 91 5.19 6.36 9.23
C THR A 91 5.31 5.16 10.16
N ALA A 92 5.19 3.94 9.61
CA ALA A 92 5.39 2.69 10.36
C ALA A 92 6.79 2.59 10.95
N ARG A 93 7.83 2.99 10.21
CA ARG A 93 9.20 3.01 10.71
C ARG A 93 9.35 3.93 11.92
N ARG A 94 8.78 5.14 11.85
CA ARG A 94 8.85 6.13 12.93
C ARG A 94 8.12 5.66 14.20
N ASP A 95 6.97 5.00 14.04
CA ASP A 95 6.05 4.76 15.16
C ASP A 95 6.14 3.33 15.72
N LEU A 96 6.42 2.34 14.87
CA LEU A 96 6.29 0.92 15.22
C LEU A 96 7.64 0.21 15.35
N THR A 97 8.76 0.93 15.24
CA THR A 97 10.11 0.36 15.35
C THR A 97 10.96 1.20 16.30
N PRO A 98 12.06 0.67 16.87
CA PRO A 98 12.98 1.45 17.71
C PRO A 98 13.86 2.42 16.89
N TYR A 99 13.43 2.83 15.69
CA TYR A 99 14.18 3.71 14.82
C TYR A 99 14.45 5.05 15.50
N ASN A 100 15.67 5.55 15.30
CA ASN A 100 16.13 6.82 15.83
C ASN A 100 17.06 7.43 14.78
N PRO A 101 16.70 8.57 14.18
CA PRO A 101 17.47 9.17 13.10
C PRO A 101 18.89 9.59 13.53
N SER A 102 19.15 9.77 14.82
CA SER A 102 20.50 10.10 15.32
C SER A 102 21.40 8.87 15.52
N ARG A 103 20.84 7.66 15.48
CA ARG A 103 21.55 6.40 15.77
C ARG A 103 21.52 5.39 14.64
N HIS A 104 20.52 5.47 13.77
CA HIS A 104 20.25 4.47 12.75
C HIS A 104 20.34 5.08 11.36
N MET A 105 20.94 4.33 10.42
CA MET A 105 21.00 4.73 9.01
C MET A 105 19.61 4.84 8.39
N PRO A 106 19.39 5.73 7.41
CA PRO A 106 18.15 5.76 6.64
C PRO A 106 17.96 4.43 5.88
N TRP A 107 16.71 4.00 5.69
CA TRP A 107 16.39 2.86 4.85
C TRP A 107 16.48 3.29 3.38
N PRO A 108 17.33 2.65 2.56
CA PRO A 108 17.48 3.03 1.15
C PRO A 108 16.15 2.98 0.37
N VAL A 109 15.24 2.07 0.74
CA VAL A 109 13.91 1.95 0.11
C VAL A 109 13.06 3.22 0.26
N LEU A 110 13.24 3.99 1.33
CA LEU A 110 12.50 5.24 1.57
C LEU A 110 13.06 6.42 0.78
N SER A 111 14.26 6.31 0.23
CA SER A 111 14.87 7.35 -0.60
C SER A 111 14.30 7.35 -2.02
N ASP A 112 13.75 6.23 -2.49
CA ASP A 112 13.21 6.05 -3.85
C ASP A 112 14.13 6.57 -4.97
N ASN A 113 15.43 6.33 -4.86
CA ASN A 113 16.47 6.88 -5.75
C ASN A 113 16.56 8.42 -5.79
N THR A 114 15.93 9.11 -4.85
CA THR A 114 16.04 10.55 -4.66
C THR A 114 16.96 10.90 -3.47
N PRO A 115 17.54 12.11 -3.43
CA PRO A 115 18.42 12.52 -2.33
C PRO A 115 17.71 12.64 -0.97
N GLN A 116 16.37 12.79 -0.97
CA GLN A 116 15.60 13.00 0.25
C GLN A 116 14.65 11.84 0.52
N PRO A 117 14.71 11.20 1.70
CA PRO A 117 13.78 10.14 2.04
C PRO A 117 12.35 10.67 2.19
N VAL A 118 11.38 9.85 1.80
CA VAL A 118 9.95 10.14 2.00
C VAL A 118 9.68 10.36 3.48
N ALA A 119 9.09 11.51 3.80
CA ALA A 119 8.75 11.89 5.15
C ALA A 119 7.53 11.10 5.67
N PRO A 120 7.53 10.71 6.96
CA PRO A 120 6.35 10.09 7.59
C PRO A 120 5.17 11.07 7.63
N ALA A 121 3.94 10.55 7.72
CA ALA A 121 2.77 11.39 7.91
C ALA A 121 2.82 12.10 9.27
N ASP A 122 2.72 13.43 9.27
CA ASP A 122 2.67 14.26 10.47
C ASP A 122 1.31 14.19 11.19
N TRP A 123 0.26 13.82 10.47
CA TRP A 123 -1.12 13.79 10.95
C TRP A 123 -1.59 12.46 11.51
N LEU A 124 -0.75 11.42 11.47
CA LEU A 124 -1.06 10.07 11.94
C LEU A 124 0.00 9.62 12.93
N ARG A 125 -0.45 8.97 14.02
CA ARG A 125 0.38 8.19 14.93
C ARG A 125 -0.11 6.76 14.90
N LEU A 126 0.80 5.80 14.72
CA LEU A 126 0.47 4.38 14.73
C LEU A 126 0.69 3.71 16.09
N ASP A 127 1.36 4.39 17.02
CA ASP A 127 1.70 3.93 18.37
C ASP A 127 0.67 4.38 19.43
N THR A 128 -0.58 4.58 19.03
CA THR A 128 -1.63 4.97 19.99
C THR A 128 -2.12 3.75 20.78
N PRO A 129 -2.48 3.90 22.06
CA PRO A 129 -3.01 2.79 22.86
C PRO A 129 -4.23 2.12 22.22
N GLU A 130 -5.10 2.88 21.55
CA GLU A 130 -6.29 2.35 20.87
C GLU A 130 -5.94 1.50 19.65
N ARG A 131 -4.84 1.83 18.96
CA ARG A 131 -4.30 1.02 17.87
C ARG A 131 -3.77 -0.29 18.43
N GLU A 132 -2.98 -0.22 19.50
CA GLU A 132 -2.33 -1.40 20.09
C GLU A 132 -3.33 -2.38 20.69
N ALA A 133 -4.41 -1.87 21.29
CA ALA A 133 -5.50 -2.69 21.82
C ALA A 133 -6.38 -3.34 20.74
N ALA A 134 -6.32 -2.89 19.48
CA ALA A 134 -7.18 -3.40 18.41
C ALA A 134 -6.75 -4.79 17.94
N THR A 135 -7.69 -5.72 17.94
CA THR A 135 -7.49 -7.10 17.48
C THR A 135 -7.55 -7.20 15.96
N TRP A 136 -7.11 -8.33 15.40
CA TRP A 136 -7.22 -8.59 13.95
C TRP A 136 -8.67 -8.48 13.44
N LYS A 137 -9.68 -8.78 14.27
CA LYS A 137 -11.10 -8.66 13.91
C LYS A 137 -11.50 -7.21 13.70
N ASP A 138 -11.02 -6.31 14.57
CA ASP A 138 -11.26 -4.87 14.47
C ASP A 138 -10.62 -4.31 13.20
N TRP A 139 -9.39 -4.74 12.89
CA TRP A 139 -8.70 -4.34 11.65
C TRP A 139 -9.45 -4.82 10.40
N ARG A 140 -9.91 -6.08 10.40
CA ARG A 140 -10.75 -6.63 9.33
C ARG A 140 -12.03 -5.83 9.15
N GLU A 141 -12.75 -5.52 10.23
CA GLU A 141 -14.00 -4.77 10.14
C GLU A 141 -13.77 -3.35 9.61
N ARG A 142 -12.75 -2.65 10.12
CA ARG A 142 -12.39 -1.31 9.63
C ARG A 142 -12.03 -1.33 8.13
N PHE A 143 -11.30 -2.35 7.68
CA PHE A 143 -10.99 -2.55 6.26
C PHE A 143 -12.25 -2.74 5.42
N LEU A 144 -13.14 -3.68 5.82
CA LEU A 144 -14.38 -3.97 5.10
C LEU A 144 -15.32 -2.77 5.05
N ARG A 145 -15.46 -2.04 6.16
CA ARG A 145 -16.29 -0.83 6.24
C ARG A 145 -15.79 0.22 5.26
N ARG A 146 -14.47 0.47 5.24
CA ARG A 146 -13.86 1.44 4.31
C ARG A 146 -14.03 1.01 2.86
N PHE A 147 -13.82 -0.28 2.57
CA PHE A 147 -14.03 -0.83 1.23
C PHE A 147 -15.48 -0.63 0.77
N ALA A 148 -16.46 -0.98 1.60
CA ALA A 148 -17.88 -0.81 1.28
C ALA A 148 -18.26 0.66 1.02
N GLN A 149 -17.72 1.59 1.82
CA GLN A 149 -17.91 3.03 1.60
C GLN A 149 -17.36 3.47 0.23
N LEU A 150 -16.12 3.10 -0.09
CA LEU A 150 -15.50 3.45 -1.38
C LEU A 150 -16.26 2.81 -2.56
N GLN A 151 -16.73 1.58 -2.39
CA GLN A 151 -17.52 0.89 -3.40
C GLN A 151 -18.84 1.61 -3.65
N ALA A 152 -19.57 2.02 -2.61
CA ALA A 152 -20.81 2.78 -2.73
C ALA A 152 -20.59 4.12 -3.47
N THR A 153 -19.54 4.87 -3.11
CA THR A 153 -19.18 6.12 -3.80
C THR A 153 -18.76 5.88 -5.25
N ARG A 154 -18.04 4.80 -5.53
CA ARG A 154 -17.65 4.42 -6.90
C ARG A 154 -18.89 4.14 -7.76
N HIS A 155 -19.88 3.43 -7.22
CA HIS A 155 -21.13 3.17 -7.93
C HIS A 155 -21.89 4.47 -8.23
N GLN A 156 -22.02 5.37 -7.26
CA GLN A 156 -22.66 6.68 -7.48
C GLN A 156 -21.98 7.49 -8.60
N LYS A 157 -20.63 7.56 -8.59
CA LYS A 157 -19.89 8.29 -9.63
C LYS A 157 -19.87 7.59 -10.99
N GLY A 158 -19.94 6.26 -11.02
CA GLY A 158 -20.05 5.49 -12.27
C GLY A 158 -21.44 5.58 -12.90
N SER A 159 -22.50 5.63 -12.09
CA SER A 159 -23.88 5.80 -12.55
C SER A 159 -24.21 7.24 -12.99
N GLY A 160 -23.52 8.25 -12.45
CA GLY A 160 -23.69 9.66 -12.83
C GLY A 160 -23.07 10.07 -14.17
N ALA A 161 -22.32 9.18 -14.84
CA ALA A 161 -21.74 9.44 -16.17
C ALA A 161 -22.64 8.99 -17.33
N ALA A 162 -23.87 8.52 -17.03
CA ALA A 162 -24.80 7.94 -18.00
C ALA A 162 -26.08 8.79 -18.22
N CYS A 163 -26.03 10.10 -17.96
CA CYS A 163 -27.10 11.04 -18.31
C CYS A 163 -26.56 12.19 -19.14
#